data_AF-A0A1D6LRA2-F1
#
_entry.id   AF-A0A1D6LRA2-F1
#
_cell.length_a   1.000
_cell.length_b   1.000
_cell.length_c   1.000
_cell.angle_alpha   90.00
_cell.angle_beta   90.00
_cell.angle_gamma   90.00
#
_symmetry.space_group_name_H-M   'P 1'
#
loop_
_entity.id
_entity.type
_entity.pdbx_description
1 polymer ?
#
loop_
_entity_poly.entity_id
_entity_poly.type
_entity_poly.pdbx_seq_one_letter_code
_entity_poly.pdbx_strand_id
1 'polypeptide(L)'
;MQVLTMETFEHLGFFLQLSEGTPLSQAATFFANSDPDMPAAPVPAALVHDWVLQHIASALEFMAEKTVAKENSQHNAFDPDVTMSDAVTNTRIHSSSPTGSSAPNYPGYYRNASFVEGCSKTSVVKQASDLKGHSIKVLNCHDSVIYILAPLKYATVYGCSDTTIILGAIGKVVKVEHCERVQIIAASKRICIANCRECIFYLGVNHQPLIVGDNHKLQVAPFNTYYPQLGEHLAQVGVDPNVNKWDQPFVLGVVDLHDSLSHPAGVSDVQAESTTCLDPDLFTNFLIPSWFEVEGPTKYNPFTLPEVYWASQRKKHASLEDIQKNIRELEIDDIRKKELACALHAQFKDWLYASGNIRQLYCLQGE
;
A
#
# COMPACT_ATOMS: atom_id res chain seq x y z
N MET A 1 27.11 -23.33 -6.18
CA MET A 1 25.87 -23.86 -5.59
C MET A 1 25.35 -22.82 -4.61
N GLN A 2 24.19 -22.22 -4.86
CA GLN A 2 23.66 -21.16 -4.01
C GLN A 2 23.01 -21.77 -2.76
N VAL A 3 23.30 -21.22 -1.58
CA VAL A 3 22.80 -21.71 -0.28
C VAL A 3 22.10 -20.57 0.45
N LEU A 4 21.04 -20.87 1.20
CA LEU A 4 20.31 -19.92 2.03
C LEU A 4 20.58 -20.20 3.51
N THR A 5 20.77 -19.13 4.28
CA THR A 5 20.79 -19.19 5.74
C THR A 5 19.38 -19.11 6.30
N MET A 6 19.17 -19.58 7.52
CA MET A 6 17.89 -19.50 8.23
C MET A 6 17.34 -18.08 8.28
N GLU A 7 18.20 -17.06 8.51
CA GLU A 7 17.79 -15.65 8.52
C GLU A 7 17.29 -15.18 7.16
N THR A 8 17.96 -15.56 6.06
CA THR A 8 17.48 -15.24 4.70
C THR A 8 16.20 -15.98 4.33
N PHE A 9 15.99 -17.17 4.89
CA PHE A 9 14.77 -17.94 4.69
C PHE A 9 13.59 -17.33 5.43
N GLU A 10 13.73 -16.87 6.67
CA GLU A 10 12.68 -16.13 7.38
C GLU A 10 12.24 -14.86 6.64
N HIS A 11 13.13 -14.25 5.85
CA HIS A 11 12.74 -13.15 4.96
C HIS A 11 11.78 -13.55 3.83
N LEU A 12 11.71 -14.83 3.45
CA LEU A 12 10.70 -15.35 2.52
C LEU A 12 9.30 -15.43 3.15
N GLY A 13 9.21 -15.50 4.49
CA GLY A 13 7.95 -15.48 5.23
C GLY A 13 7.16 -14.17 5.05
N PHE A 14 7.78 -13.11 4.50
CA PHE A 14 7.08 -11.89 4.10
C PHE A 14 6.33 -12.04 2.77
N PHE A 15 6.74 -12.97 1.91
CA PHE A 15 6.11 -13.26 0.62
C PHE A 15 5.11 -14.42 0.72
N LEU A 16 5.31 -15.36 1.65
CA LEU A 16 4.49 -16.55 1.82
C LEU A 16 3.51 -16.37 2.99
N GLN A 17 2.22 -16.62 2.76
CA GLN A 17 1.19 -16.55 3.78
C GLN A 17 1.05 -17.92 4.46
N LEU A 18 1.53 -18.06 5.70
CA LEU A 18 1.30 -19.26 6.50
C LEU A 18 0.06 -19.11 7.38
N SER A 19 -0.70 -20.20 7.51
CA SER A 19 -1.82 -20.32 8.43
C SER A 19 -1.33 -20.17 9.88
N GLU A 20 -1.86 -19.15 10.56
CA GLU A 20 -1.73 -18.91 12.00
C GLU A 20 -0.30 -18.95 12.58
N GLY A 21 0.40 -17.83 12.51
CA GLY A 21 1.42 -17.42 13.49
C GLY A 21 2.66 -18.31 13.66
N THR A 22 2.80 -19.36 12.87
CA THR A 22 3.95 -20.27 12.89
C THR A 22 5.12 -19.65 12.12
N PRO A 23 6.33 -19.53 12.72
CA PRO A 23 7.51 -19.04 12.01
C PRO A 23 7.88 -19.99 10.87
N LEU A 24 8.42 -19.43 9.78
CA LEU A 24 8.69 -20.20 8.55
C LEU A 24 9.69 -21.35 8.81
N SER A 25 10.66 -21.12 9.70
CA SER A 25 11.61 -22.13 10.16
C SER A 25 10.99 -23.31 10.91
N GLN A 26 9.78 -23.18 11.48
CA GLN A 26 9.06 -24.30 12.10
C GLN A 26 8.17 -25.05 11.10
N ALA A 27 7.73 -24.37 10.04
CA ALA A 27 7.00 -25.00 8.94
C ALA A 27 7.92 -25.81 8.00
N ALA A 28 9.19 -25.41 7.92
CA ALA A 28 10.23 -26.06 7.13
C ALA A 28 11.10 -26.97 8.01
N THR A 29 11.00 -28.29 7.83
CA THR A 29 11.78 -29.26 8.61
C THR A 29 13.27 -29.32 8.24
N PHE A 30 13.69 -28.68 7.15
CA PHE A 30 15.05 -28.80 6.61
C PHE A 30 16.09 -27.87 7.25
N PHE A 31 15.68 -26.95 8.15
CA PHE A 31 16.61 -26.20 9.02
C PHE A 31 16.71 -26.79 10.45
N ALA A 32 15.97 -27.85 10.74
CA ALA A 32 15.99 -28.48 12.05
C ALA A 32 17.32 -29.23 12.26
N ASN A 33 18.22 -28.62 13.02
CA ASN A 33 19.41 -29.31 13.52
C ASN A 33 18.99 -30.33 14.58
N SER A 34 19.58 -31.53 14.56
CA SER A 34 19.39 -32.53 15.62
C SER A 34 20.06 -32.17 16.94
N ASP A 35 20.91 -31.12 16.94
CA ASP A 35 21.68 -30.63 18.08
C ASP A 35 21.28 -29.16 18.38
N PRO A 36 20.73 -28.87 19.57
CA PRO A 36 20.27 -27.54 19.95
C PRO A 36 21.38 -26.51 20.18
N ASP A 37 22.65 -26.93 20.32
CA ASP A 37 23.79 -26.02 20.56
C ASP A 37 24.53 -25.61 19.27
N MET A 38 24.11 -26.11 18.10
CA MET A 38 24.75 -25.83 16.81
C MET A 38 23.91 -24.88 15.91
N PRO A 39 24.50 -23.83 15.29
CA PRO A 39 23.75 -22.92 14.43
C PRO A 39 23.21 -23.63 13.18
N ALA A 40 22.02 -23.23 12.72
CA ALA A 40 21.34 -23.82 11.56
C ALA A 40 22.26 -23.81 10.32
N ALA A 41 22.52 -24.99 9.76
CA ALA A 41 23.39 -25.12 8.59
C ALA A 41 22.74 -24.44 7.36
N PRO A 42 23.53 -23.78 6.49
CA PRO A 42 23.01 -23.23 5.23
C PRO A 42 22.45 -24.33 4.34
N VAL A 43 21.24 -24.14 3.82
CA VAL A 43 20.52 -25.13 3.01
C VAL A 43 20.60 -24.77 1.52
N PRO A 44 20.81 -25.73 0.60
CA PRO A 44 20.79 -25.48 -0.84
C PRO A 44 19.52 -24.78 -1.32
N ALA A 45 19.69 -23.76 -2.18
CA ALA A 45 18.57 -22.98 -2.72
C ALA A 45 17.55 -23.82 -3.50
N ALA A 46 17.98 -24.92 -4.13
CA ALA A 46 17.09 -25.84 -4.83
C ALA A 46 16.07 -26.50 -3.88
N LEU A 47 16.50 -26.92 -2.69
CA LEU A 47 15.60 -27.53 -1.70
C LEU A 47 14.59 -26.52 -1.15
N VAL A 48 15.02 -25.28 -0.94
CA VAL A 48 14.13 -24.19 -0.53
C VAL A 48 13.10 -23.90 -1.63
N HIS A 49 13.55 -23.83 -2.88
CA HIS A 49 12.70 -23.60 -4.04
C HIS A 49 11.62 -24.68 -4.18
N ASP A 50 12.00 -25.96 -4.11
CA ASP A 50 11.07 -27.08 -4.25
C ASP A 50 10.04 -27.10 -3.11
N TRP A 51 10.47 -26.80 -1.87
CA TRP A 51 9.56 -26.68 -0.73
C TRP A 51 8.57 -25.52 -0.90
N VAL A 52 9.02 -24.36 -1.38
CA VAL A 52 8.14 -23.20 -1.64
C VAL A 52 7.10 -23.54 -2.71
N LEU A 53 7.50 -24.21 -3.80
CA LEU A 53 6.56 -24.66 -4.84
C LEU A 53 5.50 -25.60 -4.28
N GLN A 54 5.91 -26.57 -3.45
CA GLN A 54 4.99 -27.51 -2.83
C GLN A 54 4.03 -26.81 -1.86
N HIS A 55 4.51 -25.81 -1.11
CA HIS A 55 3.69 -25.02 -0.20
C HIS A 55 2.65 -24.18 -0.94
N ILE A 56 3.05 -23.53 -2.06
CA ILE A 56 2.13 -22.76 -2.90
C ILE A 56 1.05 -23.68 -3.49
N ALA A 57 1.42 -24.85 -4.01
CA ALA A 57 0.47 -25.81 -4.55
C ALA A 57 -0.56 -26.27 -3.49
N SER A 58 -0.10 -26.64 -2.30
CA SER A 58 -0.97 -27.07 -1.21
C SER A 58 -1.89 -25.94 -0.69
N ALA A 59 -1.41 -24.69 -0.66
CA ALA A 59 -2.22 -23.54 -0.29
C ALA A 59 -3.33 -23.25 -1.33
N LEU A 60 -3.04 -23.41 -2.62
CA LEU A 60 -4.02 -23.25 -3.69
C LEU A 60 -5.14 -24.31 -3.62
N GLU A 61 -4.77 -25.56 -3.35
CA GLU A 61 -5.75 -26.65 -3.16
C GLU A 61 -6.67 -26.39 -1.96
N PHE A 62 -6.12 -25.95 -0.83
CA PHE A 62 -6.90 -25.63 0.37
C PHE A 62 -7.88 -24.46 0.15
N MET A 63 -7.49 -23.45 -0.62
CA MET A 63 -8.37 -22.33 -0.96
C MET A 63 -9.52 -22.74 -1.89
N ALA A 64 -9.27 -23.67 -2.82
CA ALA A 64 -10.29 -24.24 -3.70
C ALA A 64 -11.32 -25.07 -2.93
N GLU A 65 -10.91 -25.90 -1.97
CA GLU A 65 -11.84 -26.68 -1.13
C GLU A 65 -12.74 -25.78 -0.27
N LYS A 66 -12.20 -24.67 0.25
CA LYS A 66 -12.95 -23.72 1.09
C LYS A 66 -13.97 -22.90 0.30
N THR A 67 -13.75 -22.66 -0.99
CA THR A 67 -14.70 -21.98 -1.87
C THR A 67 -15.87 -22.90 -2.24
N VAL A 68 -15.61 -24.17 -2.51
CA VAL A 68 -16.65 -25.19 -2.81
C VAL A 68 -17.54 -25.49 -1.59
N ALA A 69 -16.97 -25.52 -0.38
CA ALA A 69 -17.74 -25.73 0.86
C ALA A 69 -18.73 -24.57 1.16
N LYS A 70 -18.41 -23.35 0.73
CA LYS A 70 -19.24 -22.16 0.96
C LYS A 70 -20.45 -22.10 0.02
N GLU A 71 -20.35 -22.64 -1.19
CA GLU A 71 -21.45 -22.73 -2.17
C GLU A 71 -22.54 -23.74 -1.75
N ASN A 72 -22.14 -24.89 -1.19
CA ASN A 72 -23.08 -25.90 -0.68
C ASN A 72 -23.87 -25.46 0.56
N SER A 73 -23.45 -24.39 1.23
CA SER A 73 -24.06 -23.90 2.47
C SER A 73 -25.18 -22.87 2.24
N GLN A 74 -25.30 -22.30 1.04
CA GLN A 74 -26.21 -21.18 0.74
C GLN A 74 -27.56 -21.59 0.12
N HIS A 75 -27.84 -22.89 -0.09
CA HIS A 75 -29.07 -23.35 -0.75
C HIS A 75 -30.24 -23.72 0.18
N ASN A 76 -30.12 -23.58 1.50
CA ASN A 76 -31.22 -23.91 2.42
C ASN A 76 -31.45 -22.82 3.48
N ALA A 77 -32.23 -21.80 3.13
CA ALA A 77 -33.21 -21.15 4.02
C ALA A 77 -33.96 -20.05 3.27
N PHE A 78 -35.24 -20.29 2.97
CA PHE A 78 -36.23 -19.25 2.69
C PHE A 78 -36.90 -18.81 4.02
N ASP A 79 -37.14 -17.51 4.12
CA ASP A 79 -37.89 -16.64 5.07
C ASP A 79 -39.31 -17.15 5.47
N PRO A 80 -40.14 -16.47 6.32
CA PRO A 80 -39.94 -15.27 7.17
C PRO A 80 -40.58 -15.37 8.60
N ASP A 81 -40.35 -14.37 9.50
CA ASP A 81 -41.40 -13.43 9.96
C ASP A 81 -41.00 -12.46 11.11
N VAL A 82 -41.72 -11.34 11.11
CA VAL A 82 -41.59 -10.08 11.87
C VAL A 82 -41.99 -10.18 13.35
N THR A 83 -41.26 -9.50 14.27
CA THR A 83 -41.88 -8.73 15.39
C THR A 83 -40.93 -7.65 15.94
N MET A 84 -41.50 -6.46 16.19
CA MET A 84 -40.91 -5.29 16.83
C MET A 84 -41.04 -5.39 18.37
N SER A 85 -40.09 -4.86 19.15
CA SER A 85 -40.31 -4.16 20.45
C SER A 85 -39.00 -3.67 21.11
N ASP A 86 -39.15 -2.61 21.91
CA ASP A 86 -38.17 -1.65 22.43
C ASP A 86 -37.22 -2.06 23.58
N ALA A 87 -36.19 -1.21 23.75
CA ALA A 87 -35.59 -0.66 24.98
C ALA A 87 -34.75 -1.52 25.97
N VAL A 88 -33.46 -1.15 26.03
CA VAL A 88 -32.54 -0.92 27.19
C VAL A 88 -32.86 -1.61 28.53
N THR A 89 -31.90 -2.41 29.03
CA THR A 89 -31.26 -2.23 30.36
C THR A 89 -30.08 -3.18 30.59
N ASN A 90 -29.00 -2.63 31.17
CA ASN A 90 -27.88 -3.37 31.74
C ASN A 90 -28.35 -4.27 32.90
N THR A 91 -27.91 -5.53 32.96
CA THR A 91 -27.46 -6.15 34.22
C THR A 91 -26.47 -7.31 33.96
N ARG A 92 -25.49 -7.34 34.86
CA ARG A 92 -24.34 -8.24 34.98
C ARG A 92 -24.77 -9.42 35.85
N ILE A 93 -24.52 -10.68 35.46
CA ILE A 93 -24.29 -11.83 36.38
C ILE A 93 -23.37 -12.85 35.69
N HIS A 94 -22.42 -13.32 36.48
CA HIS A 94 -21.35 -14.28 36.21
C HIS A 94 -21.85 -15.73 36.16
N SER A 95 -21.17 -16.59 35.40
CA SER A 95 -20.92 -17.98 35.80
C SER A 95 -19.63 -18.53 35.17
N SER A 96 -19.07 -19.52 35.85
CA SER A 96 -17.65 -19.77 36.11
C SER A 96 -16.94 -20.76 35.18
N SER A 97 -15.61 -20.64 35.18
CA SER A 97 -14.55 -21.42 34.51
C SER A 97 -14.56 -22.94 34.74
N PRO A 98 -13.67 -23.68 34.05
CA PRO A 98 -12.54 -24.24 34.79
C PRO A 98 -11.17 -23.98 34.15
N THR A 99 -10.23 -23.70 35.04
CA THR A 99 -8.78 -23.53 34.87
C THR A 99 -8.06 -24.84 34.52
N GLY A 100 -6.99 -24.77 33.72
CA GLY A 100 -5.96 -25.81 33.73
C GLY A 100 -4.96 -25.77 32.57
N SER A 101 -3.84 -25.08 32.80
CA SER A 101 -2.48 -25.25 32.23
C SER A 101 -1.92 -24.01 31.51
N SER A 102 -1.32 -23.15 32.33
CA SER A 102 -0.35 -22.14 31.94
C SER A 102 0.93 -22.79 31.39
N ALA A 103 1.17 -22.64 30.10
CA ALA A 103 2.48 -22.82 29.48
C ALA A 103 3.16 -21.43 29.34
N PRO A 104 4.50 -21.35 29.48
CA PRO A 104 5.19 -20.14 29.90
C PRO A 104 5.23 -19.07 28.81
N ASN A 105 5.01 -17.82 29.23
CA ASN A 105 5.37 -16.62 28.48
C ASN A 105 6.82 -16.72 27.98
N TYR A 106 7.01 -16.91 26.68
CA TYR A 106 8.26 -16.57 26.02
C TYR A 106 8.27 -15.05 25.76
N PRO A 107 9.19 -14.30 26.37
CA PRO A 107 9.33 -12.87 26.11
C PRO A 107 10.22 -12.66 24.88
N GLY A 108 9.72 -11.85 23.94
CA GLY A 108 10.56 -11.20 22.92
C GLY A 108 10.73 -11.99 21.63
N TYR A 109 10.04 -11.56 20.57
CA TYR A 109 10.56 -11.40 19.20
C TYR A 109 9.50 -10.83 18.23
N TYR A 110 8.21 -10.82 18.60
CA TYR A 110 7.11 -10.43 17.71
C TYR A 110 6.53 -9.00 17.89
N ARG A 111 7.02 -8.18 18.82
CA ARG A 111 6.49 -6.82 19.10
C ARG A 111 7.18 -5.69 18.31
N ASN A 112 7.58 -5.92 17.06
CA ASN A 112 8.38 -4.95 16.27
C ASN A 112 7.63 -4.31 15.09
N ALA A 113 6.31 -4.46 15.03
CA ALA A 113 5.46 -3.88 14.00
C ALA A 113 4.42 -2.93 14.62
N SER A 114 4.29 -1.75 14.03
CA SER A 114 3.21 -0.80 14.29
C SER A 114 2.06 -1.03 13.30
N PHE A 115 0.83 -0.69 13.69
CA PHE A 115 -0.36 -0.95 12.90
C PHE A 115 -1.21 0.32 12.75
N VAL A 116 -1.76 0.50 11.56
CA VAL A 116 -2.82 1.47 11.25
C VAL A 116 -3.90 0.65 10.55
N GLU A 117 -5.00 0.38 11.25
CA GLU A 117 -6.01 -0.55 10.76
C GLU A 117 -7.41 0.03 10.86
N GLY A 118 -8.28 -0.30 9.91
CA GLY A 118 -9.71 -0.01 9.96
C GLY A 118 -10.04 1.48 9.95
N CYS A 119 -9.12 2.31 9.44
CA CYS A 119 -9.37 3.74 9.33
C CYS A 119 -10.41 3.97 8.24
N SER A 120 -11.49 4.64 8.60
CA SER A 120 -12.59 4.99 7.70
C SER A 120 -12.82 6.47 7.77
N LYS A 121 -12.93 7.12 6.61
CA LYS A 121 -13.33 8.53 6.54
C LYS A 121 -12.48 9.49 7.39
N THR A 122 -11.21 9.17 7.63
CA THR A 122 -10.34 9.95 8.52
C THR A 122 -8.96 10.20 7.91
N SER A 123 -8.26 11.19 8.47
CA SER A 123 -6.85 11.45 8.16
C SER A 123 -6.00 11.04 9.34
N VAL A 124 -5.01 10.19 9.12
CA VAL A 124 -4.12 9.65 10.17
C VAL A 124 -2.68 10.03 9.86
N VAL A 125 -1.97 10.54 10.86
CA VAL A 125 -0.54 10.84 10.77
C VAL A 125 0.22 10.02 11.81
N LYS A 126 1.32 9.42 11.38
CA LYS A 126 2.28 8.71 12.23
C LYS A 126 3.68 9.23 11.93
N GLN A 127 4.30 9.83 12.93
CA GLN A 127 5.69 10.28 12.92
C GLN A 127 6.61 9.19 13.49
N ALA A 128 7.93 9.37 13.36
CA ALA A 128 8.92 8.44 13.89
C ALA A 128 8.74 8.16 15.41
N SER A 129 8.29 9.15 16.19
CA SER A 129 8.00 9.02 17.62
C SER A 129 6.80 8.11 17.95
N ASP A 130 5.86 7.98 17.01
CA ASP A 130 4.59 7.27 17.24
C ASP A 130 4.71 5.77 16.94
N LEU A 131 5.80 5.37 16.29
CA LEU A 131 6.01 4.03 15.77
C LEU A 131 6.94 3.25 16.68
N LYS A 132 6.50 2.05 17.05
CA LYS A 132 7.32 1.07 17.76
C LYS A 132 7.86 0.06 16.77
N GLY A 133 9.18 -0.13 16.81
CA GLY A 133 9.88 -1.09 15.95
C GLY A 133 10.27 -0.51 14.58
N HIS A 134 10.50 -1.39 13.62
CA HIS A 134 11.07 -1.03 12.31
C HIS A 134 10.13 -1.35 11.15
N SER A 135 8.89 -1.73 11.43
CA SER A 135 7.92 -2.12 10.42
C SER A 135 6.55 -1.54 10.71
N ILE A 136 5.78 -1.28 9.65
CA ILE A 136 4.41 -0.81 9.75
C ILE A 136 3.48 -1.61 8.84
N LYS A 137 2.26 -1.85 9.31
CA LYS A 137 1.18 -2.43 8.53
C LYS A 137 -0.02 -1.48 8.48
N VAL A 138 -0.44 -1.12 7.28
CA VAL A 138 -1.65 -0.35 7.00
C VAL A 138 -2.70 -1.32 6.44
N LEU A 139 -3.77 -1.58 7.18
CA LEU A 139 -4.69 -2.69 6.93
C LEU A 139 -6.13 -2.20 6.85
N ASN A 140 -6.89 -2.66 5.86
CA ASN A 140 -8.36 -2.52 5.81
C ASN A 140 -8.85 -1.07 5.95
N CYS A 141 -8.06 -0.10 5.47
CA CYS A 141 -8.40 1.33 5.53
C CYS A 141 -9.15 1.74 4.27
N HIS A 142 -10.22 2.51 4.44
CA HIS A 142 -11.09 2.92 3.36
C HIS A 142 -11.44 4.41 3.47
N ASP A 143 -11.64 5.06 2.34
CA ASP A 143 -12.00 6.49 2.29
C ASP A 143 -11.08 7.34 3.21
N SER A 144 -9.76 7.17 3.17
CA SER A 144 -8.89 7.80 4.17
C SER A 144 -7.62 8.41 3.57
N VAL A 145 -6.95 9.26 4.34
CA VAL A 145 -5.61 9.77 3.98
C VAL A 145 -4.64 9.44 5.10
N ILE A 146 -3.64 8.62 4.80
CA ILE A 146 -2.74 8.05 5.80
C ILE A 146 -1.32 8.51 5.52
N TYR A 147 -0.72 9.22 6.48
CA TYR A 147 0.64 9.74 6.42
C TYR A 147 1.52 8.99 7.40
N ILE A 148 2.48 8.22 6.89
CA ILE A 148 3.50 7.54 7.68
C ILE A 148 4.84 8.21 7.40
N LEU A 149 5.17 9.25 8.16
CA LEU A 149 6.32 10.13 7.94
C LEU A 149 7.51 9.70 8.82
N ALA A 150 8.01 8.49 8.59
CA ALA A 150 9.06 7.90 9.42
C ALA A 150 10.05 7.05 8.61
N PRO A 151 11.29 6.89 9.11
CA PRO A 151 12.26 5.95 8.56
C PRO A 151 11.95 4.54 9.08
N LEU A 152 11.57 3.61 8.20
CA LEU A 152 11.26 2.23 8.56
C LEU A 152 12.06 1.25 7.69
N LYS A 153 12.15 -0.01 8.11
CA LYS A 153 12.73 -1.09 7.29
C LYS A 153 11.69 -1.69 6.34
N TYR A 154 10.46 -1.88 6.82
CA TYR A 154 9.40 -2.56 6.06
C TYR A 154 8.06 -1.83 6.19
N ALA A 155 7.28 -1.82 5.11
CA ALA A 155 5.90 -1.39 5.14
C ALA A 155 5.01 -2.36 4.39
N THR A 156 3.82 -2.64 4.91
CA THR A 156 2.80 -3.45 4.25
C THR A 156 1.52 -2.65 4.16
N VAL A 157 0.92 -2.57 2.99
CA VAL A 157 -0.41 -2.01 2.75
C VAL A 157 -1.29 -3.14 2.24
N TYR A 158 -2.40 -3.39 2.92
CA TYR A 158 -3.27 -4.52 2.60
C TYR A 158 -4.74 -4.14 2.70
N GLY A 159 -5.55 -4.54 1.72
CA GLY A 159 -7.01 -4.45 1.82
C GLY A 159 -7.55 -3.02 1.89
N CYS A 160 -6.81 -2.03 1.35
CA CYS A 160 -7.22 -0.64 1.41
C CYS A 160 -7.99 -0.22 0.16
N SER A 161 -8.98 0.66 0.29
CA SER A 161 -9.79 1.15 -0.84
C SER A 161 -10.02 2.66 -0.79
N ASP A 162 -10.08 3.34 -1.93
CA ASP A 162 -10.42 4.78 -2.01
C ASP A 162 -9.57 5.65 -1.06
N THR A 163 -8.29 5.30 -0.91
CA THR A 163 -7.40 5.84 0.13
C THR A 163 -6.12 6.38 -0.50
N THR A 164 -5.62 7.50 0.04
CA THR A 164 -4.29 8.02 -0.29
C THR A 164 -3.32 7.69 0.84
N ILE A 165 -2.25 6.97 0.54
CA ILE A 165 -1.26 6.50 1.52
C ILE A 165 0.11 7.05 1.17
N ILE A 166 0.66 7.83 2.09
CA ILE A 166 1.99 8.43 2.00
C ILE A 166 2.91 7.66 2.94
N LEU A 167 3.91 7.01 2.37
CA LEU A 167 4.96 6.32 3.09
C LEU A 167 6.25 7.13 2.99
N GLY A 168 6.88 7.35 4.15
CA GLY A 168 8.20 7.93 4.28
C GLY A 168 9.31 7.03 3.74
N ALA A 169 10.51 7.12 4.30
CA ALA A 169 11.64 6.36 3.78
C ALA A 169 11.61 4.90 4.27
N ILE A 170 11.54 3.94 3.33
CA ILE A 170 11.49 2.51 3.63
C ILE A 170 12.76 1.80 3.12
N GLY A 171 13.63 1.39 4.05
CA GLY A 171 14.97 0.90 3.75
C GLY A 171 15.08 -0.47 3.11
N LYS A 172 14.03 -1.30 3.13
CA LYS A 172 14.06 -2.64 2.53
C LYS A 172 12.94 -2.82 1.52
N VAL A 173 11.71 -3.06 1.97
CA VAL A 173 10.60 -3.46 1.09
C VAL A 173 9.29 -2.79 1.49
N VAL A 174 8.58 -2.29 0.49
CA VAL A 174 7.15 -1.97 0.58
C VAL A 174 6.36 -3.07 -0.11
N LYS A 175 5.35 -3.63 0.57
CA LYS A 175 4.43 -4.63 0.02
C LYS A 175 3.04 -4.02 -0.07
N VAL A 176 2.40 -4.09 -1.23
CA VAL A 176 1.03 -3.59 -1.45
C VAL A 176 0.20 -4.72 -2.02
N GLU A 177 -0.87 -5.09 -1.33
CA GLU A 177 -1.72 -6.22 -1.71
C GLU A 177 -3.20 -5.92 -1.57
N HIS A 178 -4.02 -6.46 -2.47
CA HIS A 178 -5.49 -6.41 -2.37
C HIS A 178 -6.04 -4.98 -2.18
N CYS A 179 -5.49 -4.01 -2.93
CA CYS A 179 -5.90 -2.61 -2.84
C CYS A 179 -6.67 -2.16 -4.09
N GLU A 180 -7.67 -1.30 -3.92
CA GLU A 180 -8.54 -0.83 -5.01
C GLU A 180 -8.71 0.70 -4.98
N ARG A 181 -8.50 1.38 -6.11
CA ARG A 181 -8.59 2.85 -6.20
C ARG A 181 -7.74 3.57 -5.13
N VAL A 182 -6.53 3.05 -4.88
CA VAL A 182 -5.60 3.60 -3.89
C VAL A 182 -4.49 4.37 -4.59
N GLN A 183 -4.16 5.54 -4.03
CA GLN A 183 -2.95 6.28 -4.41
C GLN A 183 -1.85 6.02 -3.38
N ILE A 184 -0.73 5.44 -3.80
CA ILE A 184 0.41 5.16 -2.93
C ILE A 184 1.60 6.02 -3.34
N ILE A 185 2.12 6.78 -2.38
CA ILE A 185 3.33 7.58 -2.56
C ILE A 185 4.40 6.99 -1.64
N ALA A 186 5.46 6.40 -2.20
CA ALA A 186 6.44 5.65 -1.42
C ALA A 186 7.88 5.82 -1.92
N ALA A 187 8.79 6.08 -0.97
CA ALA A 187 10.22 6.08 -1.20
C ALA A 187 10.85 4.83 -0.55
N SER A 188 11.40 3.92 -1.35
CA SER A 188 11.90 2.64 -0.82
C SER A 188 13.03 2.02 -1.65
N LYS A 189 13.72 1.00 -1.12
CA LYS A 189 14.67 0.25 -1.97
C LYS A 189 13.98 -0.63 -3.00
N ARG A 190 12.87 -1.26 -2.60
CA ARG A 190 12.12 -2.25 -3.38
C ARG A 190 10.63 -2.14 -3.06
N ILE A 191 9.80 -2.37 -4.06
CA ILE A 191 8.35 -2.47 -3.88
C ILE A 191 7.83 -3.74 -4.58
N CYS A 192 6.89 -4.41 -3.94
CA CYS A 192 6.12 -5.51 -4.49
C CYS A 192 4.63 -5.13 -4.47
N ILE A 193 3.98 -5.24 -5.62
CA ILE A 193 2.58 -4.91 -5.83
C ILE A 193 1.88 -6.19 -6.30
N ALA A 194 0.79 -6.56 -5.63
CA ALA A 194 0.01 -7.70 -6.06
C ALA A 194 -1.50 -7.49 -5.85
N ASN A 195 -2.30 -8.12 -6.71
CA ASN A 195 -3.75 -8.15 -6.58
C ASN A 195 -4.38 -6.75 -6.41
N CYS A 196 -3.87 -5.74 -7.14
CA CYS A 196 -4.30 -4.35 -7.04
C CYS A 196 -5.10 -3.91 -8.27
N ARG A 197 -6.08 -3.03 -8.06
CA ARG A 197 -6.98 -2.55 -9.11
C ARG A 197 -7.13 -1.03 -9.12
N GLU A 198 -6.97 -0.42 -10.29
CA GLU A 198 -7.18 1.02 -10.49
C GLU A 198 -6.35 1.89 -9.52
N CYS A 199 -5.15 1.43 -9.17
CA CYS A 199 -4.24 2.11 -8.25
C CYS A 199 -3.15 2.91 -8.98
N ILE A 200 -2.73 4.01 -8.36
CA ILE A 200 -1.64 4.87 -8.86
C ILE A 200 -0.49 4.84 -7.84
N PHE A 201 0.71 4.54 -8.33
CA PHE A 201 1.92 4.42 -7.53
C PHE A 201 2.94 5.52 -7.90
N TYR A 202 3.19 6.44 -6.98
CA TYR A 202 4.23 7.46 -7.09
C TYR A 202 5.49 6.97 -6.36
N LEU A 203 6.51 6.59 -7.12
CA LEU A 203 7.59 5.74 -6.63
C LEU A 203 8.95 6.44 -6.70
N GLY A 204 9.67 6.36 -5.58
CA GLY A 204 11.10 6.63 -5.49
C GLY A 204 11.81 5.34 -5.12
N VAL A 205 12.17 4.52 -6.11
CA VAL A 205 12.64 3.15 -5.89
C VAL A 205 14.01 2.86 -6.49
N ASN A 206 14.92 2.29 -5.71
CA ASN A 206 16.27 1.97 -6.22
C ASN A 206 16.32 0.73 -7.13
N HIS A 207 15.34 -0.16 -7.00
CA HIS A 207 15.19 -1.36 -7.82
C HIS A 207 13.85 -1.32 -8.56
N GLN A 208 13.77 -2.05 -9.67
CA GLN A 208 12.54 -2.23 -10.44
C GLN A 208 11.36 -2.68 -9.54
N PRO A 209 10.17 -2.05 -9.66
CA PRO A 209 8.94 -2.54 -9.04
C PRO A 209 8.64 -3.96 -9.47
N LEU A 210 8.27 -4.83 -8.53
CA LEU A 210 7.81 -6.18 -8.82
C LEU A 210 6.28 -6.20 -8.82
N ILE A 211 5.67 -6.60 -9.94
CA ILE A 211 4.22 -6.72 -10.09
C ILE A 211 3.88 -8.21 -10.19
N VAL A 212 3.00 -8.72 -9.33
CA VAL A 212 2.66 -10.16 -9.23
C VAL A 212 1.16 -10.34 -9.10
N GLY A 213 0.61 -11.44 -9.60
CA GLY A 213 -0.80 -11.77 -9.43
C GLY A 213 -1.71 -10.96 -10.36
N ASP A 214 -2.99 -10.88 -10.00
CA ASP A 214 -4.03 -10.29 -10.86
C ASP A 214 -4.14 -8.78 -10.63
N ASN A 215 -3.55 -8.00 -11.52
CA ASN A 215 -3.54 -6.55 -11.42
C ASN A 215 -4.26 -5.92 -12.60
N HIS A 216 -5.08 -4.90 -12.35
CA HIS A 216 -5.92 -4.27 -13.36
C HIS A 216 -5.76 -2.75 -13.33
N LYS A 217 -5.53 -2.12 -14.49
CA LYS A 217 -5.39 -0.65 -14.62
C LYS A 217 -4.42 0.02 -13.63
N LEU A 218 -3.24 -0.56 -13.45
CA LEU A 218 -2.22 0.05 -12.60
C LEU A 218 -1.47 1.16 -13.33
N GLN A 219 -1.21 2.25 -12.60
CA GLN A 219 -0.39 3.36 -13.08
C GLN A 219 0.83 3.58 -12.19
N VAL A 220 2.00 3.85 -12.80
CA VAL A 220 3.23 4.23 -12.11
C VAL A 220 3.67 5.64 -12.50
N ALA A 221 4.24 6.37 -11.56
CA ALA A 221 4.73 7.73 -11.72
C ALA A 221 5.99 7.93 -10.88
N PRO A 222 6.84 8.91 -11.22
CA PRO A 222 7.96 9.28 -10.37
C PRO A 222 7.44 9.80 -9.01
N PHE A 223 8.24 9.64 -7.96
CA PHE A 223 7.94 10.19 -6.64
C PHE A 223 7.67 11.70 -6.73
N ASN A 224 6.61 12.18 -6.09
CA ASN A 224 6.06 13.52 -6.33
C ASN A 224 5.86 14.36 -5.05
N THR A 225 6.48 14.00 -3.94
CA THR A 225 6.29 14.70 -2.66
C THR A 225 7.60 14.88 -1.91
N TYR A 226 7.57 15.62 -0.80
CA TYR A 226 8.60 15.63 0.22
C TYR A 226 8.02 16.09 1.55
N TYR A 227 8.72 15.77 2.64
CA TYR A 227 8.53 16.39 3.95
C TYR A 227 9.91 16.79 4.49
N PRO A 228 10.01 17.71 5.47
CA PRO A 228 11.28 18.34 5.84
C PRO A 228 12.39 17.37 6.28
N GLN A 229 12.01 16.25 6.92
CA GLN A 229 12.94 15.23 7.41
C GLN A 229 13.24 14.12 6.39
N LEU A 230 12.64 14.16 5.19
CA LEU A 230 12.73 13.05 4.21
C LEU A 230 14.18 12.74 3.81
N GLY A 231 15.01 13.74 3.53
CA GLY A 231 16.41 13.53 3.15
C GLY A 231 17.22 12.78 4.19
N GLU A 232 17.05 13.11 5.48
CA GLU A 232 17.70 12.41 6.59
C GLU A 232 17.16 10.99 6.74
N HIS A 233 15.84 10.80 6.64
CA HIS A 233 15.22 9.49 6.71
C HIS A 233 15.69 8.58 5.57
N LEU A 234 15.85 9.09 4.34
CA LEU A 234 16.40 8.35 3.20
C LEU A 234 17.83 7.89 3.46
N ALA A 235 18.68 8.80 3.95
CA ALA A 235 20.07 8.49 4.30
C ALA A 235 20.14 7.43 5.41
N GLN A 236 19.32 7.56 6.45
CA GLN A 236 19.26 6.63 7.59
C GLN A 236 18.90 5.20 7.16
N VAL A 237 17.97 5.05 6.22
CA VAL A 237 17.53 3.73 5.74
C VAL A 237 18.29 3.24 4.50
N GLY A 238 19.19 4.08 3.97
CA GLY A 238 20.07 3.82 2.85
C GLY A 238 19.39 3.77 1.49
N VAL A 239 18.30 4.54 1.28
CA VAL A 239 17.68 4.72 -0.04
C VAL A 239 18.39 5.85 -0.77
N ASP A 240 18.92 5.59 -1.95
CA ASP A 240 19.64 6.59 -2.75
C ASP A 240 18.67 7.41 -3.61
N PRO A 241 18.50 8.72 -3.39
CA PRO A 241 17.60 9.54 -4.20
C PRO A 241 18.04 9.69 -5.66
N ASN A 242 19.30 9.42 -5.99
CA ASN A 242 19.82 9.54 -7.36
C ASN A 242 19.48 8.33 -8.23
N VAL A 243 19.04 7.22 -7.63
CA VAL A 243 18.69 5.99 -8.35
C VAL A 243 17.19 5.77 -8.25
N ASN A 244 16.47 6.04 -9.33
CA ASN A 244 15.02 5.84 -9.38
C ASN A 244 14.61 5.01 -10.60
N LYS A 245 14.18 3.76 -10.38
CA LYS A 245 13.80 2.77 -11.40
C LYS A 245 12.28 2.52 -11.45
N TRP A 246 11.50 3.53 -11.09
CA TRP A 246 10.04 3.46 -11.05
C TRP A 246 9.38 3.10 -12.39
N ASP A 247 10.02 3.45 -13.50
CA ASP A 247 9.56 3.29 -14.89
C ASP A 247 9.88 1.91 -15.50
N GLN A 248 10.52 1.03 -14.73
CA GLN A 248 10.93 -0.30 -15.18
C GLN A 248 10.23 -1.40 -14.36
N PRO A 249 8.88 -1.49 -14.36
CA PRO A 249 8.20 -2.54 -13.62
C PRO A 249 8.49 -3.91 -14.24
N PHE A 250 8.77 -4.89 -13.38
CA PHE A 250 8.95 -6.29 -13.74
C PHE A 250 7.70 -7.07 -13.36
N VAL A 251 6.95 -7.50 -14.37
CA VAL A 251 5.70 -8.27 -14.19
C VAL A 251 6.01 -9.76 -14.17
N LEU A 252 5.72 -10.41 -13.05
CA LEU A 252 5.77 -11.86 -12.92
C LEU A 252 4.40 -12.41 -13.32
N GLY A 253 4.29 -12.89 -14.57
CA GLY A 253 3.02 -13.30 -15.16
C GLY A 253 2.32 -14.41 -14.37
N VAL A 254 0.99 -14.30 -14.26
CA VAL A 254 0.14 -15.43 -13.93
C VAL A 254 0.08 -16.30 -15.18
N VAL A 255 0.87 -17.37 -15.21
CA VAL A 255 0.61 -18.46 -16.17
C VAL A 255 -0.65 -19.13 -15.66
N ASP A 256 -1.78 -18.86 -16.30
CA ASP A 256 -2.98 -19.65 -16.08
C ASP A 256 -2.70 -21.08 -16.59
N LEU A 257 -2.42 -22.02 -15.68
CA LEU A 257 -2.16 -23.42 -16.03
C LEU A 257 -3.39 -24.07 -16.69
N HIS A 258 -4.59 -23.51 -16.51
CA HIS A 258 -5.82 -24.03 -17.08
C HIS A 258 -6.15 -23.50 -18.48
N ASP A 259 -5.39 -22.55 -19.02
CA ASP A 259 -5.53 -22.10 -20.42
C ASP A 259 -4.77 -22.99 -21.42
N SER A 260 -4.54 -24.26 -21.04
CA SER A 260 -3.89 -25.28 -21.87
C SER A 260 -4.82 -25.88 -22.95
N LEU A 261 -6.07 -25.39 -23.07
CA LEU A 261 -7.00 -25.78 -24.13
C LEU A 261 -7.37 -24.58 -24.99
N SER A 262 -6.38 -24.12 -25.74
CA SER A 262 -6.54 -23.32 -26.95
C SER A 262 -7.78 -23.75 -27.76
N HIS A 263 -8.89 -23.03 -27.59
CA HIS A 263 -9.98 -23.06 -28.56
C HIS A 263 -9.59 -22.16 -29.73
N PRO A 264 -9.70 -22.64 -30.99
CA PRO A 264 -9.25 -21.91 -32.18
C PRO A 264 -10.16 -20.74 -32.60
N ALA A 265 -11.05 -20.29 -31.72
CA ALA A 265 -11.99 -19.19 -31.99
C ALA A 265 -11.97 -18.21 -30.82
N GLY A 266 -11.09 -17.20 -30.89
CA GLY A 266 -11.05 -16.10 -29.93
C GLY A 266 -9.65 -15.77 -29.41
N VAL A 267 -8.72 -15.47 -30.31
CA VAL A 267 -7.53 -14.69 -29.95
C VAL A 267 -7.98 -13.26 -29.67
N SER A 268 -8.34 -12.96 -28.42
CA SER A 268 -8.27 -11.61 -27.90
C SER A 268 -7.68 -11.65 -26.49
N ASP A 269 -6.39 -11.34 -26.43
CA ASP A 269 -5.77 -10.56 -25.37
C ASP A 269 -6.02 -11.00 -23.92
N VAL A 270 -5.43 -12.12 -23.50
CA VAL A 270 -4.97 -12.24 -22.09
C VAL A 270 -3.52 -11.76 -22.02
N GLN A 271 -3.28 -10.55 -22.53
CA GLN A 271 -2.06 -9.83 -22.24
C GLN A 271 -2.28 -9.26 -20.84
N ALA A 272 -1.64 -9.86 -19.82
CA ALA A 272 -1.66 -9.32 -18.46
C ALA A 272 -1.54 -7.80 -18.53
N GLU A 273 -2.60 -7.09 -18.12
CA GLU A 273 -2.72 -5.65 -18.34
C GLU A 273 -1.47 -4.97 -17.81
N SER A 274 -0.64 -4.50 -18.74
CA SER A 274 0.68 -4.01 -18.42
C SER A 274 0.54 -2.72 -17.63
N THR A 275 1.28 -2.59 -16.53
CA THR A 275 1.33 -1.36 -15.75
C THR A 275 1.72 -0.18 -16.65
N THR A 276 0.94 0.88 -16.64
CA THR A 276 1.14 2.05 -17.52
C THR A 276 1.79 3.20 -16.78
N CYS A 277 2.53 4.06 -17.47
CA CYS A 277 3.03 5.29 -16.86
C CYS A 277 1.91 6.34 -16.78
N LEU A 278 1.83 7.07 -15.67
CA LEU A 278 0.91 8.20 -15.54
C LEU A 278 1.25 9.28 -16.56
N ASP A 279 0.24 9.84 -17.22
CA ASP A 279 0.42 10.96 -18.14
C ASP A 279 1.10 12.15 -17.43
N PRO A 280 2.21 12.70 -17.97
CA PRO A 280 2.84 13.92 -17.45
C PRO A 280 1.87 15.09 -17.22
N ASP A 281 0.82 15.21 -18.02
CA ASP A 281 -0.18 16.27 -17.89
C ASP A 281 -1.11 16.06 -16.69
N LEU A 282 -1.23 14.84 -16.18
CA LEU A 282 -1.94 14.52 -14.94
C LEU A 282 -1.02 14.56 -13.71
N PHE A 283 0.29 14.57 -13.90
CA PHE A 283 1.26 14.62 -12.81
C PHE A 283 1.26 15.96 -12.08
N THR A 284 1.11 15.92 -10.75
CA THR A 284 1.20 17.08 -9.86
C THR A 284 1.97 16.71 -8.59
N ASN A 285 2.61 17.69 -7.97
CA ASN A 285 3.28 17.47 -6.69
C ASN A 285 2.23 17.31 -5.59
N PHE A 286 2.40 16.28 -4.78
CA PHE A 286 1.57 16.07 -3.60
C PHE A 286 2.15 16.88 -2.43
N LEU A 287 1.33 17.76 -1.84
CA LEU A 287 1.72 18.61 -0.73
C LEU A 287 1.34 17.93 0.59
N ILE A 288 2.34 17.70 1.44
CA ILE A 288 2.11 17.28 2.82
C ILE A 288 1.78 18.53 3.64
N PRO A 289 0.65 18.57 4.38
CA PRO A 289 0.28 19.74 5.17
C PRO A 289 1.35 20.12 6.21
N SER A 290 1.69 21.41 6.24
CA SER A 290 2.80 21.95 7.04
C SER A 290 2.57 21.86 8.56
N TRP A 291 1.32 21.77 9.02
CA TRP A 291 1.01 21.58 10.44
C TRP A 291 1.40 20.18 10.98
N PHE A 292 1.85 19.27 10.12
CA PHE A 292 2.41 17.98 10.51
C PHE A 292 3.92 18.03 10.72
N GLU A 293 4.57 19.14 10.34
CA GLU A 293 6.01 19.17 10.14
C GLU A 293 6.79 19.50 11.41
N VAL A 294 7.79 18.67 11.66
CA VAL A 294 8.96 19.04 12.45
C VAL A 294 9.95 19.68 11.47
N GLU A 295 10.59 20.79 11.85
CA GLU A 295 11.59 21.45 11.01
C GLU A 295 12.66 20.45 10.53
N GLY A 296 13.07 20.56 9.27
CA GLY A 296 14.04 19.67 8.66
C GLY A 296 14.73 20.28 7.45
N PRO A 297 15.88 19.72 7.02
CA PRO A 297 16.73 20.32 5.99
C PRO A 297 16.18 20.18 4.56
N THR A 298 15.21 19.30 4.34
CA THR A 298 14.68 18.99 3.00
C THR A 298 13.68 20.05 2.57
N LYS A 299 14.00 20.80 1.51
CA LYS A 299 13.14 21.88 0.98
C LYS A 299 12.42 21.54 -0.31
N TYR A 300 12.79 20.43 -0.94
CA TYR A 300 12.25 20.00 -2.23
C TYR A 300 12.33 18.47 -2.34
N ASN A 301 11.63 17.91 -3.32
CA ASN A 301 11.68 16.49 -3.62
C ASN A 301 13.11 16.03 -3.93
N PRO A 302 13.70 15.11 -3.14
CA PRO A 302 15.07 14.67 -3.34
C PRO A 302 15.24 13.81 -4.61
N PHE A 303 14.17 13.19 -5.11
CA PHE A 303 14.23 12.38 -6.33
C PHE A 303 14.22 13.26 -7.57
N THR A 304 15.12 12.98 -8.51
CA THR A 304 15.15 13.67 -9.80
C THR A 304 13.94 13.29 -10.64
N LEU A 305 13.29 14.30 -11.22
CA LEU A 305 12.19 14.08 -12.14
C LEU A 305 12.72 13.85 -13.56
N PRO A 306 12.13 12.92 -14.33
CA PRO A 306 12.41 12.79 -15.75
C PRO A 306 11.99 14.05 -16.52
N GLU A 307 12.70 14.34 -17.61
CA GLU A 307 12.51 15.56 -18.42
C GLU A 307 11.07 15.76 -18.88
N VAL A 308 10.37 14.69 -19.26
CA VAL A 308 8.97 14.77 -19.72
C VAL A 308 8.01 15.26 -18.64
N TYR A 309 8.18 14.80 -17.39
CA TYR A 309 7.38 15.26 -16.25
C TYR A 309 7.77 16.66 -15.84
N TRP A 310 9.08 16.97 -15.86
CA TRP A 310 9.59 18.29 -15.52
C TRP A 310 9.11 19.37 -16.50
N ALA A 311 9.17 19.09 -17.81
CA ALA A 311 8.68 19.99 -18.85
C ALA A 311 7.18 20.25 -18.73
N SER A 312 6.37 19.20 -18.48
CA SER A 312 4.92 19.38 -18.26
C SER A 312 4.64 20.20 -17.00
N GLN A 313 5.34 19.94 -15.89
CA GLN A 313 5.21 20.76 -14.68
C GLN A 313 5.58 22.22 -14.91
N ARG A 314 6.68 22.49 -15.61
CA ARG A 314 7.13 23.85 -15.91
C ARG A 314 6.14 24.58 -16.81
N LYS A 315 5.56 23.90 -17.80
CA LYS A 315 4.50 24.46 -18.64
C LYS A 315 3.26 24.84 -17.84
N LYS A 316 2.82 23.97 -16.92
CA LYS A 316 1.70 24.27 -16.00
C LYS A 316 2.02 25.46 -15.09
N HIS A 317 3.22 25.49 -14.51
CA HIS A 317 3.67 26.59 -13.66
C HIS A 317 3.71 27.93 -14.40
N ALA A 318 4.31 27.96 -15.59
CA ALA A 318 4.34 29.17 -16.43
C ALA A 318 2.92 29.64 -16.79
N SER A 319 2.03 28.71 -17.14
CA SER A 319 0.62 29.04 -17.43
C SER A 319 -0.09 29.64 -16.20
N LEU A 320 0.19 29.10 -15.00
CA LEU A 320 -0.34 29.65 -13.75
C LEU A 320 0.23 31.04 -13.43
N GLU A 321 1.52 31.26 -13.65
CA GLU A 321 2.16 32.58 -13.48
C GLU A 321 1.57 33.62 -14.45
N ASP A 322 1.36 33.24 -15.71
CA ASP A 322 0.72 34.09 -16.72
C ASP A 322 -0.72 34.43 -16.30
N ILE A 323 -1.50 33.44 -15.83
CA ILE A 323 -2.85 33.68 -15.28
C ILE A 323 -2.80 34.63 -14.09
N GLN A 324 -1.90 34.41 -13.13
CA GLN A 324 -1.75 35.28 -11.95
C GLN A 324 -1.36 36.70 -12.33
N LYS A 325 -0.44 36.85 -13.30
CA LYS A 325 -0.02 38.15 -13.81
C LYS A 325 -1.18 38.88 -14.48
N ASN A 326 -1.92 38.20 -15.37
CA ASN A 326 -3.11 38.76 -16.01
C ASN A 326 -4.13 39.24 -14.98
N ILE A 327 -4.39 38.44 -13.93
CA ILE A 327 -5.30 38.83 -12.83
C ILE A 327 -4.80 40.07 -12.08
N ARG A 328 -3.49 40.19 -11.84
CA ARG A 328 -2.90 41.36 -11.17
C ARG A 328 -2.95 42.63 -12.04
N GLU A 329 -2.74 42.50 -13.34
CA GLU A 329 -2.75 43.61 -14.30
C GLU A 329 -4.16 44.16 -14.58
N LEU A 330 -5.20 43.36 -14.35
CA LEU A 330 -6.60 43.73 -14.61
C LEU A 330 -7.18 44.82 -13.69
N GLU A 331 -6.39 45.45 -12.80
CA GLU A 331 -6.80 46.48 -11.81
C GLU A 331 -8.24 46.27 -11.29
N ILE A 332 -8.49 45.04 -10.82
CA ILE A 332 -9.84 44.57 -10.52
C ILE A 332 -10.33 45.28 -9.26
N ASP A 333 -11.47 45.98 -9.34
CA ASP A 333 -12.15 46.54 -8.18
C ASP A 333 -12.60 45.43 -7.21
N ASP A 334 -12.81 45.75 -5.93
CA ASP A 334 -13.11 44.72 -4.92
C ASP A 334 -14.43 43.98 -5.18
N ILE A 335 -15.34 44.57 -5.95
CA ILE A 335 -16.61 43.95 -6.37
C ILE A 335 -16.32 42.85 -7.40
N ARG A 336 -15.57 43.15 -8.47
CA ARG A 336 -15.19 42.18 -9.50
C ARG A 336 -14.25 41.10 -8.99
N LYS A 337 -13.39 41.40 -7.99
CA LYS A 337 -12.59 40.37 -7.32
C LYS A 337 -13.49 39.35 -6.63
N LYS A 338 -14.55 39.82 -5.96
CA LYS A 338 -15.53 38.94 -5.30
C LYS A 338 -16.30 38.11 -6.32
N GLU A 339 -16.72 38.71 -7.44
CA GLU A 339 -17.38 37.98 -8.54
C GLU A 339 -16.48 36.90 -9.15
N LEU A 340 -15.21 37.22 -9.42
CA LEU A 340 -14.22 36.27 -9.92
C LEU A 340 -13.99 35.12 -8.92
N ALA A 341 -13.86 35.43 -7.63
CA ALA A 341 -13.71 34.40 -6.59
C ALA A 341 -14.94 33.48 -6.51
N CYS A 342 -16.16 34.03 -6.60
CA CYS A 342 -17.38 33.24 -6.63
C CYS A 342 -17.45 32.33 -7.88
N ALA A 343 -17.08 32.85 -9.05
CA ALA A 343 -17.04 32.06 -10.28
C ALA A 343 -16.00 30.93 -10.22
N LEU A 344 -14.80 31.23 -9.69
CA LEU A 344 -13.75 30.23 -9.47
C LEU A 344 -14.20 29.15 -8.49
N HIS A 345 -14.84 29.52 -7.37
CA HIS A 345 -15.38 28.54 -6.43
C HIS A 345 -16.46 27.65 -7.05
N ALA A 346 -17.34 28.20 -7.88
CA ALA A 346 -18.36 27.42 -8.57
C ALA A 346 -17.72 26.42 -9.55
N GLN A 347 -16.79 26.88 -10.39
CA GLN A 347 -16.06 26.02 -11.33
C GLN A 347 -15.23 24.95 -10.62
N PHE A 348 -14.58 25.31 -9.52
CA PHE A 348 -13.82 24.37 -8.70
C PHE A 348 -14.73 23.30 -8.07
N LYS A 349 -15.90 23.71 -7.58
CA LYS A 349 -16.91 22.78 -7.06
C LYS A 349 -17.37 21.81 -8.15
N ASP A 350 -17.74 22.30 -9.33
CA ASP A 350 -18.18 21.47 -10.45
C ASP A 350 -17.08 20.51 -10.91
N TRP A 351 -15.83 20.97 -10.92
CA TRP A 351 -14.65 20.15 -11.19
C TRP A 351 -14.49 19.03 -10.15
N LEU A 352 -14.65 19.32 -8.85
CA LEU A 352 -14.60 18.31 -7.78
C LEU A 352 -15.68 17.24 -7.93
N TYR A 353 -16.89 17.61 -8.39
CA TYR A 353 -17.95 16.64 -8.71
C TYR A 353 -17.56 15.75 -9.90
N ALA A 354 -17.09 16.36 -11.00
CA ALA A 354 -16.74 15.65 -12.22
C ALA A 354 -15.52 14.73 -12.05
N SER A 355 -14.56 15.13 -11.21
CA SER A 355 -13.32 14.38 -10.98
C SER A 355 -13.44 13.30 -9.90
N GLY A 356 -14.63 13.08 -9.31
CA GLY A 356 -14.83 12.13 -8.22
C GLY A 356 -14.22 12.57 -6.88
N ASN A 357 -13.68 13.79 -6.77
CA ASN A 357 -13.08 14.34 -5.55
C ASN A 357 -14.12 15.05 -4.65
N ILE A 358 -15.40 14.70 -4.79
CA ILE A 358 -16.54 15.33 -4.12
C ILE A 358 -16.34 15.47 -2.61
N ARG A 359 -15.55 14.60 -2.00
CA ARG A 359 -15.31 14.61 -0.57
C ARG A 359 -14.47 15.79 -0.07
N GLN A 360 -13.62 16.37 -0.92
CA GLN A 360 -12.89 17.60 -0.61
C GLN A 360 -13.85 18.79 -0.40
N LEU A 361 -15.07 18.74 -0.95
CA LEU A 361 -16.11 19.74 -0.68
C LEU A 361 -16.62 19.70 0.75
N TYR A 362 -16.72 18.53 1.38
CA TYR A 362 -17.19 18.43 2.76
C TYR A 362 -16.18 19.02 3.75
N CYS A 363 -14.89 19.04 3.41
CA CYS A 363 -13.87 19.76 4.18
C CYS A 363 -13.96 21.28 4.02
N LEU A 364 -14.48 21.78 2.89
CA LEU A 364 -14.64 23.21 2.60
C LEU A 364 -15.93 23.80 3.20
N GLN A 365 -16.91 22.97 3.55
CA GLN A 365 -18.17 23.41 4.17
C GLN A 365 -18.12 23.49 5.70
N GLY A 366 -16.95 23.21 6.31
CA GLY A 366 -16.76 23.15 7.75
C GLY A 366 -16.27 24.44 8.42
N GLU A 367 -16.22 25.58 7.72
CA GLU A 367 -15.93 26.90 8.31
C GLU A 367 -17.20 27.73 8.55
#